data_AF-A0A1Y5RHJ6-F1
#
_entry.id   AF-A0A1Y5RHJ6-F1
#
_cell.length_a   1.000
_cell.length_b   1.000
_cell.length_c   1.000
_cell.angle_alpha   90.00
_cell.angle_beta   90.00
_cell.angle_gamma   90.00
#
_symmetry.space_group_name_H-M   'P 1'
#
loop_
_entity.id
_entity.type
_entity.pdbx_description
1 polymer ?
#
loop_
_entity_poly.entity_id
_entity_poly.type
_entity_poly.pdbx_seq_one_letter_code
_entity_poly.pdbx_strand_id
1 'polypeptide(L)'
;MTDASHKTSAMIAFASNEAAGFYDLPALIGGVLSRTGASISALDLGLSGDSIRYATDHGDLELLGRLHDDGAWQVTVTCDAVGGLGRQLCFQVVRRLIGRFPVSSVFWQPTRQRLAPGSFTWHALTVSPRRWRAPSITIFPANHAAATI
;
A
#
# COMPACT_ATOMS: atom_id res chain seq x y z
N MET A 1 27.38 -9.09 8.83
CA MET A 1 25.97 -9.51 8.99
C MET A 1 25.16 -8.59 8.08
N THR A 2 24.78 -9.06 6.90
CA THR A 2 24.07 -8.25 5.90
C THR A 2 22.63 -8.09 6.35
N ASP A 3 22.30 -6.93 6.90
CA ASP A 3 20.93 -6.58 7.22
C ASP A 3 20.12 -6.53 5.92
N ALA A 4 19.16 -7.43 5.77
CA ALA A 4 18.32 -7.47 4.58
C ALA A 4 17.37 -6.27 4.64
N SER A 5 17.50 -5.36 3.66
CA SER A 5 16.53 -4.28 3.49
C SER A 5 15.17 -4.89 3.11
N HIS A 6 14.11 -4.43 3.78
CA HIS A 6 12.76 -4.92 3.57
C HIS A 6 11.91 -3.85 2.88
N LYS A 7 11.83 -3.95 1.55
CA LYS A 7 10.97 -3.09 0.76
C LYS A 7 9.49 -3.44 0.96
N THR A 8 8.73 -2.50 1.49
CA THR A 8 7.27 -2.56 1.60
C THR A 8 6.66 -1.50 0.72
N SER A 9 5.58 -1.80 0.02
CA SER A 9 4.82 -0.78 -0.69
C SER A 9 3.31 -0.97 -0.59
N ALA A 10 2.62 0.15 -0.70
CA ALA A 10 1.18 0.26 -0.69
C ALA A 10 0.74 1.21 -1.80
N MET A 11 -0.19 0.77 -2.64
CA MET A 11 -0.82 1.60 -3.65
C MET A 11 -2.19 2.02 -3.16
N ILE A 12 -2.44 3.32 -3.12
CA ILE A 12 -3.65 3.93 -2.59
C ILE A 12 -4.41 4.52 -3.77
N ALA A 13 -5.65 4.07 -3.98
CA ALA A 13 -6.56 4.67 -4.94
C ALA A 13 -7.49 5.65 -4.21
N PHE A 14 -7.58 6.88 -4.70
CA PHE A 14 -8.49 7.88 -4.14
C PHE A 14 -9.90 7.72 -4.74
N ALA A 15 -10.92 8.11 -3.97
CA ALA A 15 -12.32 7.99 -4.40
C ALA A 15 -12.77 9.15 -5.31
N SER A 16 -12.09 10.30 -5.24
CA SER A 16 -12.35 11.46 -6.09
C SER A 16 -11.03 12.11 -6.54
N ASN A 17 -11.05 12.69 -7.73
CA ASN A 17 -9.86 13.31 -8.33
C ASN A 17 -9.45 14.63 -7.65
N GLU A 18 -10.37 15.23 -6.90
CA GLU A 18 -10.12 16.45 -6.11
C GLU A 18 -9.51 16.17 -4.73
N ALA A 19 -9.46 14.91 -4.31
CA ALA A 19 -9.26 14.54 -2.91
C ALA A 19 -7.89 14.88 -2.34
N ALA A 20 -6.83 14.82 -3.14
CA ALA A 20 -5.47 15.04 -2.68
C ALA A 20 -4.68 15.79 -3.75
N GLY A 21 -4.42 17.08 -3.51
CA GLY A 21 -3.36 17.76 -4.23
C GLY A 21 -2.04 17.08 -3.88
N PHE A 22 -1.24 16.71 -4.88
CA PHE A 22 0.08 16.11 -4.65
C PHE A 22 0.93 16.96 -3.68
N TYR A 23 0.75 18.29 -3.72
CA TYR A 23 1.39 19.29 -2.87
C TYR A 23 0.97 19.26 -1.39
N ASP A 24 -0.13 18.58 -1.03
CA ASP A 24 -0.54 18.43 0.38
C ASP A 24 0.19 17.28 1.08
N LEU A 25 0.73 16.34 0.29
CA LEU A 25 1.40 15.15 0.80
C LEU A 25 2.65 15.48 1.64
N PRO A 26 3.54 16.43 1.24
CA PRO A 26 4.77 16.64 1.98
C PRO A 26 4.60 17.02 3.44
N ALA A 27 3.66 17.92 3.74
CA ALA A 27 3.37 18.36 5.11
C ALA A 27 2.77 17.21 5.94
N LEU A 28 1.89 16.41 5.34
CA LEU A 28 1.28 15.27 6.00
C LEU A 28 2.32 14.20 6.34
N ILE A 29 3.21 13.88 5.39
CA ILE A 29 4.26 12.88 5.57
C ILE A 29 5.31 13.37 6.58
N GLY A 30 5.74 14.62 6.49
CA GLY A 30 6.64 15.23 7.47
C GLY A 30 6.08 15.09 8.90
N GLY A 31 4.79 15.37 9.09
CA GLY A 31 4.13 15.19 10.38
C GLY A 31 4.07 13.75 10.89
N VAL A 32 4.02 12.74 10.00
CA VAL A 32 4.11 11.32 10.39
C VAL A 32 5.54 10.98 10.79
N LEU A 33 6.52 11.39 9.97
CA LEU A 33 7.94 11.12 10.22
C LEU A 33 8.41 11.72 11.55
N SER A 34 8.03 12.97 11.85
CA SER A 34 8.34 13.62 13.12
C SER A 34 7.76 12.87 14.33
N ARG A 35 6.57 12.26 14.20
CA ARG A 35 5.96 11.47 15.29
C ARG A 35 6.61 10.11 15.47
N THR A 36 7.20 9.56 14.42
CA THR A 36 7.97 8.31 14.50
C THR A 36 9.38 8.50 15.06
N GLY A 37 9.78 9.74 15.33
CA GLY A 37 11.14 10.07 15.78
C GLY A 37 12.20 9.91 14.69
N ALA A 38 11.80 9.77 13.43
CA ALA A 38 12.71 9.63 12.31
C ALA A 38 13.37 10.99 12.00
N SER A 39 14.69 11.00 11.86
CA SER A 39 15.44 12.17 11.43
C SER A 39 15.48 12.20 9.90
N ILE A 40 15.06 13.32 9.30
CA ILE A 40 15.09 13.50 7.83
C ILE A 40 16.46 14.03 7.43
N SER A 41 17.22 13.24 6.69
CA SER A 41 18.55 13.61 6.18
C SER A 41 18.49 14.28 4.80
N ALA A 42 17.50 13.91 3.98
CA ALA A 42 17.25 14.55 2.70
C ALA A 42 15.76 14.54 2.34
N LEU A 43 15.32 15.57 1.62
CA LEU A 43 13.97 15.72 1.10
C LEU A 43 14.07 16.10 -0.38
N ASP A 44 13.46 15.29 -1.24
CA ASP A 44 13.23 15.62 -2.65
C ASP A 44 11.72 15.72 -2.88
N LEU A 45 11.26 16.89 -3.30
CA LEU A 45 9.85 17.16 -3.56
C LEU A 45 9.44 16.92 -5.03
N GLY A 46 10.40 16.55 -5.89
CA GLY A 46 10.11 16.29 -7.29
C GLY A 46 9.47 17.49 -7.98
N LEU A 47 10.11 18.65 -8.01
CA LEU A 47 9.57 19.89 -8.62
C LEU A 47 9.13 19.74 -10.09
N SER A 48 9.51 18.65 -10.75
CA SER A 48 9.19 18.32 -12.15
C SER A 48 8.39 17.02 -12.32
N GLY A 49 7.97 16.36 -11.23
CA GLY A 49 7.32 15.05 -11.31
C GLY A 49 6.44 14.74 -10.11
N ASP A 50 5.54 13.77 -10.28
CA ASP A 50 4.62 13.34 -9.22
C ASP A 50 5.32 12.43 -8.17
N SER A 51 6.56 12.76 -7.77
CA SER A 51 7.35 11.97 -6.81
C SER A 51 7.86 12.80 -5.62
N ILE A 52 7.71 12.28 -4.41
CA ILE A 52 8.30 12.85 -3.19
C ILE A 52 9.15 11.77 -2.53
N ARG A 53 10.38 12.07 -2.15
CA ARG A 53 11.27 11.17 -1.43
C ARG A 53 11.79 11.79 -0.14
N TYR A 54 11.78 11.00 0.92
CA TYR A 54 12.39 11.28 2.21
C TYR A 54 13.47 10.23 2.47
N ALA A 55 14.70 10.68 2.65
CA ALA A 55 15.75 9.85 3.24
C ALA A 55 15.74 10.09 4.76
N THR A 56 15.65 9.00 5.52
CA THR A 56 15.64 9.05 6.98
C THR A 56 16.68 8.10 7.58
N ASP A 57 16.99 8.29 8.86
CA ASP A 57 17.79 7.33 9.64
C ASP A 57 17.13 5.94 9.79
N HIS A 58 15.81 5.86 9.57
CA HIS A 58 15.07 4.60 9.53
C HIS A 58 15.00 3.97 8.13
N GLY A 59 15.46 4.66 7.09
CA GLY A 59 15.37 4.21 5.69
C GLY A 59 14.78 5.25 4.74
N ASP A 60 14.56 4.85 3.50
CA ASP A 60 13.97 5.66 2.45
C ASP A 60 12.44 5.50 2.40
N LEU A 61 11.74 6.62 2.24
CA LEU A 61 10.31 6.68 1.98
C LEU A 61 10.10 7.42 0.66
N GLU A 62 9.43 6.79 -0.29
CA GLU A 62 9.10 7.36 -1.59
C GLU A 62 7.59 7.33 -1.81
N LEU A 63 7.03 8.43 -2.30
CA LEU A 63 5.65 8.56 -2.73
C LEU A 63 5.65 8.88 -4.21
N LEU A 64 4.87 8.13 -4.99
CA LEU A 64 4.71 8.35 -6.42
C LEU A 64 3.22 8.47 -6.74
N GLY A 65 2.80 9.69 -7.07
CA GLY A 65 1.51 10.00 -7.65
C GLY A 65 1.46 9.60 -9.13
N ARG A 66 0.32 9.05 -9.55
CA ARG A 66 0.03 8.76 -10.96
C ARG A 66 -1.47 8.92 -11.20
N LEU A 67 -1.81 9.58 -12.30
CA LEU A 67 -3.17 9.56 -12.84
C LEU A 67 -3.29 8.32 -13.73
N HIS A 68 -4.26 7.47 -13.45
CA HIS A 68 -4.53 6.28 -14.24
C HIS A 68 -5.45 6.62 -15.42
N ASP A 69 -5.47 5.79 -16.47
CA ASP A 69 -6.24 6.06 -17.70
C ASP A 69 -7.77 6.16 -17.47
N ASP A 70 -8.27 5.56 -16.39
CA ASP A 70 -9.68 5.66 -15.96
C ASP A 70 -9.98 6.96 -15.20
N GLY A 71 -8.99 7.86 -15.13
CA GLY A 71 -9.05 9.12 -14.41
C GLY A 71 -8.80 8.99 -12.91
N ALA A 72 -8.59 7.79 -12.35
CA ALA A 72 -8.38 7.63 -10.92
C ALA A 72 -6.97 8.10 -10.52
N TRP A 73 -6.90 9.00 -9.53
CA TRP A 73 -5.64 9.34 -8.90
C TRP A 73 -5.16 8.21 -7.98
N GLN A 74 -3.89 7.84 -8.11
CA GLN A 74 -3.25 6.83 -7.28
C GLN A 74 -1.93 7.34 -6.70
N VAL A 75 -1.65 7.00 -5.45
CA VAL A 75 -0.35 7.24 -4.82
C VAL A 75 0.24 5.91 -4.38
N THR A 76 1.43 5.61 -4.86
CA THR A 76 2.23 4.49 -4.37
C THR A 76 3.17 4.98 -3.29
N VAL A 77 3.03 4.44 -2.09
CA VAL A 77 3.94 4.65 -0.95
C VAL A 77 4.89 3.47 -0.89
N THR A 78 6.18 3.73 -0.92
CA THR A 78 7.25 2.73 -0.83
C THR A 78 8.14 3.08 0.36
N CYS A 79 8.32 2.13 1.26
CA CYS A 79 9.23 2.26 2.40
C CYS A 79 10.29 1.18 2.29
N ASP A 80 11.54 1.60 2.23
CA ASP A 80 12.71 0.76 2.24
C ASP A 80 13.50 1.04 3.50
N ALA A 81 13.47 0.09 4.44
CA ALA A 81 14.06 0.26 5.75
C ALA A 81 14.82 -0.99 6.18
N VAL A 82 15.74 -0.77 7.11
CA VAL A 82 16.46 -1.84 7.79
C VAL A 82 15.58 -2.43 8.90
N GLY A 83 15.47 -3.75 8.93
CA GLY A 83 14.58 -4.45 9.86
C GLY A 83 13.10 -4.23 9.57
N GLY A 84 12.21 -4.84 10.35
CA GLY A 84 10.75 -4.77 10.14
C GLY A 84 10.10 -3.37 10.24
N LEU A 85 10.89 -2.32 10.46
CA LEU A 85 10.47 -0.93 10.64
C LEU A 85 9.81 -0.36 9.37
N GLY A 86 10.30 -0.71 8.18
CA GLY A 86 9.77 -0.18 6.92
C GLY A 86 8.30 -0.53 6.72
N ARG A 87 7.91 -1.71 7.18
CA ARG A 87 6.51 -2.16 7.16
C ARG A 87 5.62 -1.32 8.07
N GLN A 88 6.10 -1.02 9.28
CA GLN A 88 5.38 -0.20 10.25
C GLN A 88 5.28 1.25 9.79
N LEU A 89 6.37 1.82 9.27
CA LEU A 89 6.39 3.15 8.69
C LEU A 89 5.37 3.29 7.55
N CYS A 90 5.40 2.36 6.59
CA CYS A 90 4.43 2.33 5.50
C CYS A 90 2.99 2.22 5.99
N PHE A 91 2.73 1.39 7.00
CA PHE A 91 1.41 1.31 7.60
C PHE A 91 0.95 2.64 8.20
N GLN A 92 1.81 3.32 8.97
CA GLN A 92 1.46 4.60 9.60
C GLN A 92 1.20 5.71 8.58
N VAL A 93 2.04 5.78 7.54
CA VAL A 93 1.86 6.72 6.43
C VAL A 93 0.52 6.47 5.73
N VAL A 94 0.24 5.23 5.33
CA VAL A 94 -1.01 4.88 4.63
C VAL A 94 -2.23 5.13 5.52
N ARG A 95 -2.16 4.81 6.81
CA ARG A 95 -3.24 5.11 7.77
C ARG A 95 -3.50 6.61 7.89
N ARG A 96 -2.46 7.43 7.87
CA ARG A 96 -2.61 8.89 7.89
C ARG A 96 -3.28 9.40 6.62
N LEU A 97 -2.93 8.85 5.46
CA LEU A 97 -3.54 9.19 4.18
C LEU A 97 -5.02 8.79 4.15
N ILE A 98 -5.36 7.57 4.59
CA ILE A 98 -6.77 7.12 4.73
C ILE A 98 -7.57 8.05 5.64
N GLY A 99 -6.98 8.49 6.75
CA GLY A 99 -7.66 9.38 7.70
C GLY A 99 -7.83 10.82 7.21
N ARG A 100 -7.07 11.23 6.19
CA ARG A 100 -7.11 12.61 5.66
C ARG A 100 -7.94 12.73 4.39
N PHE A 101 -7.89 11.70 3.55
CA PHE A 101 -8.43 11.75 2.19
C PHE A 101 -9.45 10.63 1.97
N PRO A 102 -10.46 10.85 1.12
CA PRO A 102 -11.37 9.80 0.70
C PRO A 102 -10.61 8.79 -0.18
N VAL A 103 -10.31 7.62 0.39
CA VAL A 103 -9.65 6.50 -0.27
C VAL A 103 -10.69 5.47 -0.69
N SER A 104 -10.59 4.93 -1.90
CA SER A 104 -11.47 3.85 -2.39
C SER A 104 -10.90 2.47 -2.06
N SER A 105 -9.59 2.29 -2.23
CA SER A 105 -8.92 1.02 -1.92
C SER A 105 -7.43 1.19 -1.65
N VAL A 106 -6.86 0.23 -0.92
CA VAL A 106 -5.41 0.11 -0.70
C VAL A 106 -4.94 -1.27 -1.13
N PHE A 107 -3.98 -1.33 -2.04
CA PHE A 107 -3.29 -2.56 -2.42
C PHE A 107 -1.95 -2.66 -1.69
N TRP A 108 -1.81 -3.67 -0.84
CA TRP A 108 -0.65 -3.88 0.03
C TRP A 108 0.25 -4.98 -0.52
N GLN A 109 1.48 -4.66 -0.94
CA GLN A 109 2.33 -5.62 -1.65
C GLN A 109 2.86 -6.79 -0.82
N PRO A 110 3.23 -6.65 0.48
CA PRO A 110 3.73 -7.80 1.25
C PRO A 110 2.77 -8.99 1.31
N THR A 111 1.45 -8.74 1.27
CA THR A 111 0.42 -9.79 1.21
C THR A 111 -0.31 -9.85 -0.13
N ARG A 112 -0.04 -8.91 -1.04
CA ARG A 112 -0.74 -8.71 -2.32
C ARG A 112 -2.26 -8.62 -2.18
N GLN A 113 -2.74 -8.04 -1.08
CA GLN A 113 -4.17 -7.90 -0.83
C GLN A 113 -4.64 -6.50 -1.21
N ARG A 114 -5.85 -6.43 -1.78
CA ARG A 114 -6.59 -5.18 -1.90
C ARG A 114 -7.58 -5.10 -0.74
N LEU A 115 -7.52 -4.02 0.03
CA LEU A 115 -8.30 -3.80 1.24
C LEU A 115 -9.11 -2.52 1.10
N ALA A 116 -10.34 -2.53 1.63
CA ALA A 116 -11.09 -1.30 1.85
C ALA A 116 -10.42 -0.46 2.96
N PRO A 117 -10.56 0.87 2.97
CA PRO A 117 -9.90 1.74 3.96
C PRO A 117 -10.22 1.37 5.41
N GLY A 118 -11.47 1.02 5.70
CA GLY A 118 -11.90 0.59 7.04
C GLY A 118 -11.29 -0.75 7.49
N SER A 119 -10.93 -1.61 6.54
CA SER A 119 -10.30 -2.91 6.81
C SER A 119 -8.76 -2.83 6.85
N PHE A 120 -8.17 -1.70 6.47
CA PHE A 120 -6.73 -1.48 6.52
C PHE A 120 -6.28 -1.23 7.98
N THR A 121 -6.02 -2.33 8.69
CA THR A 121 -5.58 -2.37 10.09
C THR A 121 -4.29 -3.17 10.22
N TRP A 122 -3.47 -2.89 11.24
CA TRP A 122 -2.21 -3.61 11.43
C TRP A 122 -2.44 -5.12 11.54
N HIS A 123 -3.47 -5.52 12.30
CA HIS A 123 -3.87 -6.92 12.45
C HIS A 123 -4.19 -7.58 11.10
N ALA A 124 -5.00 -6.93 10.25
CA ALA A 124 -5.34 -7.46 8.92
C ALA A 124 -4.13 -7.61 8.01
N LEU A 125 -3.08 -6.79 8.20
CA LEU A 125 -1.84 -6.91 7.44
C LEU A 125 -0.94 -8.02 7.98
N THR A 126 -0.83 -8.17 9.30
CA THR A 126 0.03 -9.20 9.92
C THR A 126 -0.54 -10.61 9.78
N VAL A 127 -1.87 -10.73 9.80
CA VAL A 127 -2.56 -11.99 9.56
C VAL A 127 -2.66 -12.15 8.04
N SER A 128 -1.59 -12.65 7.41
CA SER A 128 -1.65 -13.07 6.00
C SER A 128 -2.92 -13.90 5.79
N PRO A 129 -3.59 -13.78 4.63
CA PRO A 129 -4.48 -14.85 4.22
C PRO A 129 -3.54 -16.04 4.02
N ARG A 130 -3.67 -17.07 4.88
CA ARG A 130 -3.27 -18.42 4.47
C ARG A 130 -3.82 -18.58 3.08
N ARG A 131 -2.96 -18.77 2.06
CA ARG A 131 -3.33 -18.91 0.65
C ARG A 131 -4.72 -19.53 0.58
N TRP A 132 -5.72 -18.77 0.15
CA TRP A 132 -7.04 -19.34 -0.05
C TRP A 132 -6.84 -20.40 -1.13
N ARG A 133 -6.74 -21.67 -0.73
CA ARG A 133 -6.83 -22.80 -1.66
C ARG A 133 -8.27 -22.69 -2.15
N ALA A 134 -8.45 -22.26 -3.40
CA ALA A 134 -9.74 -22.42 -4.05
C ALA A 134 -10.22 -23.85 -3.80
N PRO A 135 -11.50 -24.09 -3.42
CA PRO A 135 -12.00 -25.44 -3.38
C PRO A 135 -11.74 -26.05 -4.75
N SER A 136 -11.03 -27.18 -4.77
CA SER A 136 -10.90 -27.98 -5.98
C SER A 136 -12.32 -28.37 -6.38
N ILE A 137 -12.85 -27.74 -7.44
CA ILE A 137 -14.08 -28.20 -8.06
C ILE A 137 -13.73 -29.55 -8.68
N THR A 138 -14.00 -30.63 -7.95
CA THR A 138 -14.03 -31.97 -8.52
C THR A 138 -15.27 -32.02 -9.41
N ILE A 139 -15.08 -31.78 -10.71
CA ILE A 139 -16.13 -32.00 -11.70
C ILE A 139 -16.32 -33.52 -11.78
N PHE A 140 -17.38 -34.03 -11.16
CA PHE A 140 -17.83 -35.39 -11.44
C PHE A 140 -18.53 -35.36 -12.79
N PRO A 141 -18.07 -36.13 -13.81
CA PRO A 141 -18.86 -36.29 -15.02
C PRO A 141 -20.22 -36.85 -14.65
N ALA A 142 -21.29 -36.19 -15.10
CA ALA A 142 -22.63 -36.71 -14.96
C ALA A 142 -22.69 -38.05 -15.69
N ASN A 143 -22.94 -39.13 -14.95
CA ASN A 143 -23.24 -40.42 -15.55
C ASN A 143 -24.47 -40.24 -16.44
N HIS A 144 -24.29 -40.34 -17.76
CA HIS A 144 -25.40 -40.51 -18.67
C HIS A 144 -26.13 -41.79 -18.27
N ALA A 145 -27.35 -41.60 -17.76
CA ALA A 145 -28.27 -42.68 -17.49
C ALA A 145 -28.45 -43.52 -18.76
N ALA A 146 -28.32 -44.83 -18.60
CA ALA A 146 -28.56 -45.82 -19.62
C ALA A 146 -29.96 -45.61 -20.23
N ALA A 147 -30.00 -45.40 -21.55
CA ALA A 147 -31.21 -45.61 -22.33
C ALA A 147 -31.37 -47.12 -22.50
N THR A 148 -32.27 -47.72 -21.73
CA THR A 148 -32.79 -49.06 -21.98
C THR A 148 -33.77 -48.97 -23.16
N ILE A 149 -33.53 -49.76 -24.20
CA ILE A 149 -34.53 -50.16 -25.21
C ILE A 149 -34.88 -51.62 -24.89
#